data_AF-A0A7S2L7X0-F1
#
_entry.id   AF-A0A7S2L7X0-F1
#
_cell.length_a   1.000
_cell.length_b   1.000
_cell.length_c   1.000
_cell.angle_alpha   90.00
_cell.angle_beta   90.00
_cell.angle_gamma   90.00
#
_symmetry.space_group_name_H-M   'P 1'
#
loop_
_entity.id
_entity.type
_entity.pdbx_description
1 polymer ?
#
loop_
_entity_poly.entity_id
_entity_poly.type
_entity_poly.pdbx_seq_one_letter_code
_entity_poly.pdbx_strand_id
1 'polypeptide(L)'
;AVLESEQGAAARRILARIFPQIREGGMHMARKLRRMCVQADTQGDGALPARSFAGVLSWTGIRLLDREVFTLLELLEREEGSETVDYRRFFALMAPPLGDVRGAIVGDAYAALRDAAAGGLVEVDDLRRRWDPRCHPEVQRGSLTASEAMDEFLRQWDVSSHDAVVSEEEFRD
;
A
#
# COMPACT_ATOMS: atom_id res chain seq x y z
N ALA A 1 21.87 2.21 -11.60
CA ALA A 1 22.17 0.80 -11.93
C ALA A 1 21.08 0.16 -12.79
N VAL A 2 20.06 -0.53 -12.27
CA VAL A 2 19.03 -1.24 -13.11
C VAL A 2 18.07 -0.28 -13.82
N LEU A 3 17.74 0.85 -13.19
CA LEU A 3 16.87 1.84 -13.82
C LEU A 3 17.56 2.54 -15.00
N GLU A 4 18.88 2.65 -15.08
CA GLU A 4 19.56 3.43 -16.14
C GLU A 4 19.73 2.68 -17.48
N SER A 5 19.38 1.39 -17.54
CA SER A 5 19.40 0.60 -18.78
C SER A 5 18.19 0.89 -19.68
N GLU A 6 18.24 0.46 -20.96
CA GLU A 6 17.08 0.54 -21.87
C GLU A 6 15.86 -0.21 -21.31
N GLN A 7 16.10 -1.34 -20.63
CA GLN A 7 15.07 -2.14 -19.97
C GLN A 7 14.48 -1.39 -18.77
N GLY A 8 15.32 -0.71 -17.99
CA GLY A 8 14.88 0.24 -16.96
C GLY A 8 14.07 1.42 -17.52
N ALA A 9 14.37 1.88 -18.73
CA ALA A 9 13.59 2.90 -19.42
C ALA A 9 12.21 2.40 -19.86
N ALA A 10 12.10 1.16 -20.35
CA ALA A 10 10.82 0.54 -20.65
C ALA A 10 9.96 0.39 -19.39
N ALA A 11 10.54 -0.13 -18.30
CA ALA A 11 9.84 -0.29 -17.04
C ALA A 11 9.35 1.06 -16.48
N ARG A 12 10.18 2.11 -16.53
CA ARG A 12 9.75 3.48 -16.16
C ARG A 12 8.54 3.98 -16.93
N ARG A 13 8.48 3.72 -18.25
CA ARG A 13 7.33 4.14 -19.06
C ARG A 13 6.05 3.41 -18.63
N ILE A 14 6.16 2.13 -18.28
CA ILE A 14 5.04 1.34 -17.74
C ILE A 14 4.58 1.93 -16.40
N LEU A 15 5.50 2.14 -15.45
CA LEU A 15 5.22 2.71 -14.14
C LEU A 15 4.60 4.11 -14.23
N ALA A 16 5.14 4.98 -15.10
CA ALA A 16 4.62 6.32 -15.34
C ALA A 16 3.19 6.32 -15.90
N ARG A 17 2.78 5.24 -16.58
CA ARG A 17 1.41 5.07 -17.10
C ARG A 17 0.45 4.51 -16.05
N ILE A 18 0.88 3.56 -15.22
CA ILE A 18 -0.03 2.87 -14.27
C ILE A 18 -0.14 3.58 -12.92
N PHE A 19 0.92 4.23 -12.42
CA PHE A 19 0.86 4.91 -11.12
C PHE A 19 -0.16 6.05 -11.06
N PRO A 20 -0.34 6.89 -12.09
CA PRO A 20 -1.44 7.86 -12.12
C PRO A 20 -2.81 7.19 -12.01
N GLN A 21 -3.06 6.07 -12.71
CA GLN A 21 -4.34 5.35 -12.64
C GLN A 21 -4.62 4.83 -11.23
N ILE A 22 -3.60 4.30 -10.55
CA ILE A 22 -3.72 3.84 -9.17
C ILE A 22 -4.03 5.01 -8.23
N ARG A 23 -3.40 6.17 -8.44
CA ARG A 23 -3.62 7.39 -7.64
C ARG A 23 -4.98 8.03 -7.91
N GLU A 24 -5.44 8.03 -9.15
CA GLU A 24 -6.77 8.52 -9.57
C GLU A 24 -7.89 7.64 -9.02
N GLY A 25 -7.65 6.32 -8.90
CA GLY A 25 -8.51 5.39 -8.16
C GLY A 25 -8.58 5.66 -6.65
N GLY A 26 -7.88 6.69 -6.16
CA GLY A 26 -7.87 7.11 -4.78
C GLY A 26 -7.07 6.17 -3.87
N MET A 27 -7.04 6.53 -2.58
CA MET A 27 -6.36 5.76 -1.55
C MET A 27 -6.84 4.29 -1.49
N HIS A 28 -8.12 4.03 -1.79
CA HIS A 28 -8.68 2.67 -1.78
C HIS A 28 -8.02 1.74 -2.78
N MET A 29 -7.74 2.20 -4.00
CA MET A 29 -7.14 1.36 -5.04
C MET A 29 -5.72 0.90 -4.67
N ALA A 30 -4.86 1.85 -4.26
CA ALA A 30 -3.50 1.53 -3.81
C ALA A 30 -3.50 0.57 -2.60
N ARG A 31 -4.39 0.80 -1.63
CA ARG A 31 -4.51 -0.05 -0.44
C ARG A 31 -5.08 -1.42 -0.75
N LYS A 32 -6.07 -1.51 -1.63
CA LYS A 32 -6.65 -2.77 -2.11
C LYS A 32 -5.59 -3.64 -2.77
N LEU A 33 -4.75 -3.05 -3.62
CA LEU A 33 -3.61 -3.73 -4.24
C LEU A 33 -2.64 -4.26 -3.18
N ARG A 34 -2.24 -3.44 -2.20
CA ARG A 34 -1.34 -3.86 -1.10
C ARG A 34 -1.94 -4.99 -0.27
N ARG A 35 -3.21 -4.87 0.11
CA ARG A 35 -3.93 -5.89 0.90
C ARG A 35 -3.99 -7.23 0.16
N MET A 36 -4.27 -7.22 -1.14
CA MET A 36 -4.28 -8.46 -1.93
C MET A 36 -2.90 -9.09 -2.03
N CYS A 37 -1.83 -8.29 -2.14
CA CYS A 37 -0.48 -8.82 -2.09
C CYS A 37 -0.18 -9.48 -0.74
N VAL A 38 -0.50 -8.80 0.37
CA VAL A 38 -0.30 -9.35 1.73
C VAL A 38 -1.13 -10.62 1.95
N GLN A 39 -2.38 -10.66 1.48
CA GLN A 39 -3.22 -11.87 1.57
C GLN A 39 -2.70 -13.04 0.74
N ALA A 40 -2.05 -12.76 -0.40
CA ALA A 40 -1.44 -13.79 -1.24
C ALA A 40 -0.06 -14.22 -0.74
N ASP A 41 0.57 -13.42 0.13
CA ASP A 41 1.88 -13.67 0.74
C ASP A 41 1.71 -14.52 2.00
N THR A 42 1.52 -15.83 1.80
CA THR A 42 1.30 -16.78 2.90
C THR A 42 2.52 -16.95 3.82
N GLN A 43 3.71 -16.54 3.36
CA GLN A 43 4.96 -16.66 4.13
C GLN A 43 5.29 -15.36 4.90
N GLY A 44 4.68 -14.23 4.52
CA GLY A 44 4.92 -12.92 5.13
C GLY A 44 6.32 -12.37 4.82
N ASP A 45 6.98 -12.83 3.76
CA ASP A 45 8.36 -12.46 3.45
C ASP A 45 8.48 -11.33 2.42
N GLY A 46 7.34 -10.80 1.96
CA GLY A 46 7.29 -9.74 0.96
C GLY A 46 7.43 -10.25 -0.47
N ALA A 47 7.33 -11.56 -0.70
CA ALA A 47 7.46 -12.17 -2.03
C ALA A 47 6.17 -12.81 -2.52
N LEU A 48 5.96 -12.76 -3.83
CA LEU A 48 4.86 -13.45 -4.49
C LEU A 48 5.37 -14.15 -5.76
N PRO A 49 4.78 -15.30 -6.15
CA PRO A 49 4.95 -15.80 -7.51
C PRO A 49 4.59 -14.72 -8.52
N ALA A 50 5.41 -14.56 -9.56
CA ALA A 50 5.26 -13.49 -10.54
C ALA A 50 3.86 -13.50 -11.21
N ARG A 51 3.31 -14.70 -11.45
CA ARG A 51 1.94 -14.90 -11.95
C ARG A 51 0.88 -14.41 -10.96
N SER A 52 1.06 -14.63 -9.66
CA SER A 52 0.14 -14.16 -8.62
C SER A 52 0.10 -12.65 -8.59
N PHE A 53 1.25 -11.98 -8.63
CA PHE A 53 1.32 -10.52 -8.67
C PHE A 53 0.66 -9.95 -9.94
N ALA A 54 0.90 -10.54 -11.12
CA ALA A 54 0.20 -10.16 -12.35
C ALA A 54 -1.32 -10.31 -12.23
N GLY A 55 -1.78 -11.37 -11.57
CA GLY A 55 -3.20 -11.58 -11.24
C GLY A 55 -3.79 -10.47 -10.38
N VAL A 56 -3.06 -10.01 -9.34
CA VAL A 56 -3.47 -8.89 -8.49
C VAL A 56 -3.61 -7.59 -9.30
N LEU A 57 -2.65 -7.28 -10.17
CA LEU A 57 -2.73 -6.10 -11.05
C LEU A 57 -3.97 -6.15 -11.95
N SER A 58 -4.19 -7.29 -12.60
CA SER A 58 -5.35 -7.49 -13.49
C SER A 58 -6.68 -7.37 -12.74
N TRP A 59 -6.80 -8.01 -11.58
CA TRP A 59 -8.04 -8.01 -10.79
C TRP A 59 -8.38 -6.63 -10.22
N THR A 60 -7.36 -5.82 -9.90
CA THR A 60 -7.56 -4.44 -9.46
C THR A 60 -7.90 -3.50 -10.62
N GLY A 61 -7.84 -3.96 -11.87
CA GLY A 61 -8.24 -3.20 -13.06
C GLY A 61 -7.08 -2.59 -13.84
N ILE A 62 -5.83 -2.87 -13.44
CA ILE A 62 -4.63 -2.43 -14.16
C ILE A 62 -4.44 -3.36 -15.36
N ARG A 63 -4.58 -2.82 -16.58
CA ARG A 63 -4.39 -3.56 -17.81
C ARG A 63 -3.03 -3.29 -18.43
N LEU A 64 -2.26 -4.36 -18.60
CA LEU A 64 -0.94 -4.39 -19.21
C LEU A 64 -0.93 -5.43 -20.33
N LEU A 65 -0.13 -5.19 -21.36
CA LEU A 65 0.19 -6.21 -22.36
C LEU A 65 1.13 -7.26 -21.76
N ASP A 66 1.15 -8.48 -22.29
CA ASP A 66 2.00 -9.56 -21.78
C ASP A 66 3.48 -9.17 -21.68
N ARG A 67 4.00 -8.47 -22.70
CA ARG A 67 5.36 -7.92 -22.70
C ARG A 67 5.62 -6.90 -21.59
N GLU A 68 4.60 -6.10 -21.26
CA GLU A 68 4.71 -5.08 -20.21
C GLU A 68 4.62 -5.70 -18.82
N VAL A 69 3.78 -6.73 -18.66
CA VAL A 69 3.75 -7.56 -17.46
C VAL A 69 5.13 -8.18 -17.25
N PHE A 70 5.71 -8.80 -18.28
CA PHE A 70 7.04 -9.40 -18.20
C PHE A 70 8.11 -8.38 -17.79
N THR A 71 8.21 -7.24 -18.49
CA THR A 71 9.16 -6.17 -18.13
C THR A 71 8.96 -5.63 -16.71
N LEU A 72 7.71 -5.53 -16.25
CA LEU A 72 7.42 -5.10 -14.88
C LEU A 72 7.86 -6.16 -13.86
N LEU A 73 7.59 -7.44 -14.13
CA LEU A 73 7.96 -8.54 -13.24
C LEU A 73 9.49 -8.65 -13.14
N GLU A 74 10.21 -8.56 -14.27
CA GLU A 74 11.69 -8.52 -14.30
C GLU A 74 12.26 -7.41 -13.40
N LEU A 75 11.66 -6.22 -13.42
CA LEU A 75 12.09 -5.12 -12.55
C LEU A 75 11.92 -5.45 -11.05
N LEU A 76 10.94 -6.28 -10.71
CA LEU A 76 10.57 -6.61 -9.34
C LEU A 76 11.17 -7.95 -8.86
N GLU A 77 11.91 -8.66 -9.71
CA GLU A 77 12.58 -9.92 -9.35
C GLU A 77 13.49 -9.71 -8.13
N ARG A 78 13.45 -10.68 -7.21
CA ARG A 78 14.34 -10.67 -6.04
C ARG A 78 15.78 -10.92 -6.46
N GLU A 79 15.94 -11.90 -7.34
CA GLU A 79 17.20 -12.40 -7.90
C GLU A 79 16.98 -12.66 -9.39
N GLU A 80 18.02 -12.52 -10.20
CA GLU A 80 17.95 -12.72 -11.65
C GLU A 80 17.46 -14.14 -11.98
N GLY A 81 16.34 -14.23 -12.69
CA GLY A 81 15.73 -15.52 -13.06
C GLY A 81 14.84 -16.14 -11.99
N SER A 82 14.54 -15.42 -10.90
CA SER A 82 13.58 -15.83 -9.89
C SER A 82 12.15 -15.84 -10.44
N GLU A 83 11.37 -16.89 -10.15
CA GLU A 83 9.93 -16.93 -10.44
C GLU A 83 9.09 -16.11 -9.44
N THR A 84 9.74 -15.52 -8.44
CA THR A 84 9.13 -14.67 -7.41
C THR A 84 9.59 -13.22 -7.51
N VAL A 85 8.66 -12.32 -7.20
CA VAL A 85 8.87 -10.87 -7.20
C VAL A 85 8.73 -10.31 -5.79
N ASP A 86 9.51 -9.28 -5.48
CA ASP A 86 9.32 -8.46 -4.27
C ASP A 86 8.27 -7.38 -4.55
N TYR A 87 7.03 -7.64 -4.14
CA TYR A 87 5.93 -6.71 -4.38
C TYR A 87 6.10 -5.40 -3.60
N ARG A 88 6.89 -5.38 -2.51
CA ARG A 88 7.13 -4.15 -1.74
C ARG A 88 7.92 -3.13 -2.55
N ARG A 89 8.82 -3.59 -3.43
CA ARG A 89 9.53 -2.72 -4.39
C ARG A 89 8.57 -1.96 -5.29
N PHE A 90 7.47 -2.58 -5.71
CA PHE A 90 6.45 -1.90 -6.52
C PHE A 90 5.84 -0.70 -5.79
N PHE A 91 5.46 -0.89 -4.52
CA PHE A 91 4.91 0.18 -3.70
C PHE A 91 5.95 1.24 -3.36
N ALA A 92 7.20 0.84 -3.12
CA ALA A 92 8.31 1.76 -2.89
C ALA A 92 8.56 2.66 -4.11
N LEU A 93 8.46 2.12 -5.32
CA LEU A 93 8.55 2.89 -6.57
C LEU A 93 7.36 3.85 -6.76
N MET A 94 6.19 3.50 -6.22
CA MET A 94 4.97 4.31 -6.29
C MET A 94 4.94 5.43 -5.26
N ALA A 95 5.50 5.20 -4.07
CA ALA A 95 5.61 6.22 -3.04
C ALA A 95 6.61 7.29 -3.52
N PRO A 96 6.23 8.58 -3.59
CA PRO A 96 7.27 9.61 -3.55
C PRO A 96 8.02 9.41 -2.21
N PRO A 97 9.36 9.57 -2.16
CA PRO A 97 10.06 9.58 -0.89
C PRO A 97 9.33 10.56 0.03
N LEU A 98 8.95 10.12 1.23
CA LEU A 98 8.36 11.00 2.23
C LEU A 98 9.39 12.12 2.44
N GLY A 99 9.11 13.32 1.95
CA GLY A 99 9.93 14.47 2.31
C GLY A 99 9.90 14.61 3.82
N ASP A 100 10.99 15.09 4.43
CA ASP A 100 11.17 15.20 5.88
C ASP A 100 9.95 15.81 6.61
N VAL A 101 9.27 16.74 5.95
CA VAL A 101 8.03 17.38 6.43
C VAL A 101 6.90 16.39 6.68
N ARG A 102 6.67 15.43 5.77
CA ARG A 102 5.58 14.45 5.93
C ARG A 102 5.92 13.43 7.01
N GLY A 103 7.18 13.03 7.13
CA GLY A 103 7.66 12.16 8.22
C GLY A 103 7.43 12.82 9.58
N ALA A 104 7.78 14.11 9.72
CA ALA A 104 7.55 14.87 10.94
C ALA A 104 6.06 14.95 11.30
N ILE A 105 5.19 15.28 10.34
CA ILE A 105 3.74 15.36 10.58
C ILE A 105 3.16 14.00 11.00
N VAL A 106 3.61 12.90 10.39
CA VAL A 106 3.17 11.54 10.77
C VAL A 106 3.64 11.20 12.18
N GLY A 107 4.89 11.54 12.53
CA GLY A 107 5.41 11.39 13.89
C GLY A 107 4.62 12.20 14.93
N ASP A 108 4.33 13.47 14.63
CA ASP A 108 3.52 14.34 15.49
C ASP A 108 2.10 13.78 15.69
N ALA A 109 1.49 13.25 14.62
CA ALA A 109 0.18 12.61 14.68
C ALA A 109 0.20 11.35 15.56
N TYR A 110 1.23 10.52 15.45
CA TYR A 110 1.39 9.33 16.30
C TYR A 110 1.61 9.71 17.76
N ALA A 111 2.46 10.72 18.03
CA ALA A 111 2.66 11.23 19.39
C ALA A 111 1.36 11.74 20.01
N ALA A 112 0.57 12.52 19.26
CA ALA A 112 -0.74 12.98 19.71
C ALA A 112 -1.72 11.82 19.97
N LEU A 113 -1.64 10.74 19.19
CA LEU A 113 -2.42 9.53 19.43
C LEU A 113 -2.02 8.89 20.76
N ARG A 114 -0.73 8.61 20.92
CA ARG A 114 -0.14 7.99 22.11
C ARG A 114 -0.42 8.77 23.39
N ASP A 115 -0.27 10.09 23.35
CA ASP A 115 -0.38 10.95 24.53
C ASP A 115 -1.80 10.99 25.12
N ALA A 116 -2.84 10.65 24.34
CA ALA A 116 -4.19 10.50 24.87
C ALA A 116 -4.67 9.05 24.99
N ALA A 117 -3.84 8.08 24.64
CA ALA A 117 -4.16 6.68 24.85
C ALA A 117 -3.95 6.30 26.33
N ALA A 118 -4.83 5.47 26.87
CA ALA A 118 -4.74 5.03 28.25
C ALA A 118 -3.59 4.02 28.38
N GLY A 119 -2.48 4.43 29.02
CA GLY A 119 -1.30 3.57 29.20
C GLY A 119 -0.16 3.80 28.21
N GLY A 120 -0.28 4.80 27.33
CA GLY A 120 0.81 5.23 26.44
C GLY A 120 1.12 4.29 25.28
N LEU A 121 0.21 3.36 24.98
CA LEU A 121 0.23 2.50 23.80
C LEU A 121 -0.95 2.88 22.91
N VAL A 122 -0.72 3.00 21.59
CA VAL A 122 -1.79 3.31 20.64
C VAL A 122 -2.50 2.00 20.28
N GLU A 123 -3.78 1.88 20.61
CA GLU A 123 -4.59 0.73 20.24
C GLU A 123 -5.45 1.03 19.00
N VAL A 124 -5.89 0.00 18.27
CA VAL A 124 -6.81 0.15 17.13
C VAL A 124 -8.09 0.91 17.53
N ASP A 125 -8.54 0.72 18.76
CA ASP A 125 -9.71 1.39 19.31
C ASP A 125 -9.50 2.91 19.50
N ASP A 126 -8.26 3.36 19.73
CA ASP A 126 -7.91 4.79 19.75
C ASP A 126 -8.02 5.42 18.36
N LEU A 127 -7.60 4.68 17.32
CA LEU A 127 -7.77 5.11 15.94
C LEU A 127 -9.26 5.24 15.59
N ARG A 128 -10.06 4.25 15.97
CA ARG A 128 -11.53 4.25 15.78
C ARG A 128 -12.20 5.46 16.41
N ARG A 129 -11.80 5.83 17.64
CA ARG A 129 -12.39 6.96 18.38
C ARG A 129 -12.09 8.31 17.75
N ARG A 130 -10.94 8.44 17.08
CA ARG A 130 -10.43 9.74 16.58
C ARG A 130 -10.57 9.95 15.09
N TRP A 131 -10.75 8.88 14.32
CA TRP A 131 -10.93 8.98 12.88
C TRP A 131 -12.40 9.33 12.54
N ASP A 132 -12.59 10.41 11.77
CA ASP A 132 -13.93 10.83 11.32
C ASP A 132 -14.20 10.32 9.88
N PRO A 133 -15.04 9.29 9.70
CA PRO A 133 -15.37 8.76 8.38
C PRO A 133 -16.08 9.77 7.47
N ARG A 134 -16.69 10.84 8.02
CA ARG A 134 -17.40 11.86 7.23
C ARG A 134 -16.45 12.75 6.43
N CYS A 135 -15.18 12.81 6.84
CA CYS A 135 -14.14 13.51 6.10
C CYS A 135 -13.64 12.70 4.89
N HIS A 136 -14.10 11.45 4.73
CA HIS A 136 -13.67 10.57 3.66
C HIS A 136 -14.29 10.99 2.30
N PRO A 137 -13.50 11.18 1.22
CA PRO A 137 -14.01 11.67 -0.07
C PRO A 137 -15.13 10.82 -0.68
N GLU A 138 -15.10 9.50 -0.49
CA GLU A 138 -16.16 8.60 -0.98
C GLU A 138 -17.44 8.66 -0.14
N VAL A 139 -17.32 8.98 1.14
CA VAL A 139 -18.49 9.22 2.01
C VAL A 139 -19.13 10.56 1.63
N GLN A 140 -18.32 11.59 1.37
CA GLN A 140 -18.81 12.89 0.91
C GLN A 140 -19.51 12.83 -0.46
N ARG A 141 -19.03 11.95 -1.35
CA ARG A 141 -19.65 11.70 -2.66
C ARG A 141 -20.84 10.73 -2.61
N GLY A 142 -21.12 10.13 -1.46
CA GLY A 142 -22.21 9.17 -1.27
C GLY A 142 -21.98 7.80 -1.90
N SER A 143 -20.75 7.49 -2.33
CA SER A 143 -20.39 6.18 -2.89
C SER A 143 -20.03 5.14 -1.82
N LEU A 144 -19.84 5.57 -0.57
CA LEU A 144 -19.52 4.72 0.58
C LEU A 144 -20.28 5.23 1.82
N THR A 145 -20.79 4.34 2.68
CA THR A 145 -21.36 4.77 3.96
C THR A 145 -20.25 5.04 5.00
N ALA A 146 -20.56 5.86 6.01
CA ALA A 146 -19.61 6.13 7.10
C ALA A 146 -19.20 4.86 7.87
N SER A 147 -20.11 3.89 8.00
CA SER A 147 -19.82 2.60 8.64
C SER A 147 -18.88 1.76 7.79
N GLU A 148 -19.14 1.64 6.48
CA GLU A 148 -18.25 0.91 5.57
C GLU A 148 -16.87 1.53 5.50
N ALA A 149 -16.78 2.87 5.50
CA ALA A 149 -15.51 3.58 5.55
C ALA A 149 -14.72 3.29 6.84
N MET A 150 -15.40 3.25 7.98
CA MET A 150 -14.80 2.91 9.27
C MET A 150 -14.31 1.46 9.29
N ASP A 151 -15.14 0.52 8.85
CA ASP A 151 -14.76 -0.89 8.81
C ASP A 151 -13.58 -1.13 7.85
N GLU A 152 -13.58 -0.48 6.67
CA GLU A 152 -12.45 -0.56 5.75
C GLU A 152 -11.17 0.04 6.32
N PHE A 153 -11.27 1.12 7.10
CA PHE A 153 -10.15 1.76 7.78
C PHE A 153 -9.57 0.85 8.87
N LEU A 154 -10.39 0.31 9.77
CA LEU A 154 -9.90 -0.52 10.87
C LEU A 154 -9.31 -1.86 10.39
N ARG A 155 -9.89 -2.46 9.34
CA ARG A 155 -9.32 -3.64 8.68
C ARG A 155 -7.90 -3.44 8.13
N GLN A 156 -7.40 -2.21 8.07
CA GLN A 156 -6.01 -1.96 7.65
C GLN A 156 -5.02 -2.32 8.75
N TRP A 157 -5.44 -2.23 10.02
CA TRP A 157 -4.60 -2.46 11.19
C TRP A 157 -4.73 -3.90 11.71
N ASP A 158 -5.89 -4.56 11.50
CA ASP A 158 -6.09 -5.98 11.81
C ASP A 158 -5.19 -6.94 11.01
N VAL A 159 -4.71 -6.50 9.84
CA VAL A 159 -3.89 -7.34 8.94
C VAL A 159 -2.39 -7.23 9.27
N SER A 160 -1.95 -6.11 9.85
CA SER A 160 -0.55 -5.88 10.20
C SER A 160 -0.20 -6.41 11.59
N SER A 161 -1.11 -6.33 12.56
CA SER A 161 -0.88 -6.84 13.91
C SER A 161 -2.04 -7.66 14.46
N HIS A 162 -1.73 -8.78 15.12
CA HIS A 162 -2.69 -9.59 15.88
C HIS A 162 -2.86 -9.13 17.35
N ASP A 163 -2.04 -8.18 17.83
CA ASP A 163 -2.04 -7.75 19.23
C ASP A 163 -2.96 -6.53 19.52
N ALA A 164 -3.67 -6.03 18.51
CA ALA A 164 -4.52 -4.84 18.57
C ALA A 164 -3.79 -3.53 18.98
N VAL A 165 -2.46 -3.56 19.04
CA VAL A 165 -1.59 -2.42 19.25
C VAL A 165 -1.03 -1.98 17.90
N VAL A 166 -0.90 -0.67 17.72
CA VAL A 166 -0.34 -0.05 16.52
C VAL A 166 0.97 0.61 16.90
N SER A 167 2.09 0.07 16.41
CA SER A 167 3.41 0.64 16.63
C SER A 167 3.67 1.87 15.75
N GLU A 168 4.68 2.68 16.11
CA GLU A 168 5.04 3.86 15.32
C GLU A 168 5.58 3.49 13.92
N GLU A 169 6.26 2.36 13.80
CA GLU A 169 6.76 1.85 12.52
C GLU A 169 5.60 1.45 11.62
N GLU A 170 4.63 0.67 12.14
CA GLU A 170 3.40 0.34 11.41
C GLU A 170 2.57 1.58 11.08
N PHE A 171 2.58 2.60 11.93
CA PHE A 171 1.85 3.84 11.69
C PHE A 171 2.43 4.68 10.54
N ARG A 172 3.74 4.54 10.29
CA ARG A 172 4.45 5.24 9.20
C ARG A 172 4.37 4.53 7.86
N ASP A 173 4.02 3.24 7.85
CA ASP A 173 4.04 2.34 6.69
C ASP A 173 2.82 2.48 5.75
#